data_AF-W2WJ08-F1
#
_entry.id   AF-W2WJ08-F1
#
_cell.length_a   1.000
_cell.length_b   1.000
_cell.length_c   1.000
_cell.angle_alpha   90.00
_cell.angle_beta   90.00
_cell.angle_gamma   90.00
#
_symmetry.space_group_name_H-M   'P 1'
#
loop_
_entity.id
_entity.type
_entity.pdbx_description
1 polymer ?
#
loop_
_entity_poly.entity_id
_entity_poly.type
_entity_poly.pdbx_seq_one_letter_code
_entity_poly.pdbx_strand_id
1 'polypeptide(L)'
;MCVSRSECEMIPPVGCCRSPLPPLIHRSSLPSTLLPTMAPSTANEVETMTDLASAAYGSRILFATDEWFAPASRLLLPEPPVFIADKFTSFGKWMDGWETRRKRITGHDWCILALGLRGAVDVVDVDTAFFTGNNAPRVSIQAADFSQNNNALKILTAKATDDRAMGVCATPEEFKLVEQLQSDNWMEIVPPTKLGPGYAETRHNLLQVPPSKRGPWTHLRVNMFPDGGIARLRVYGDVEMDWTRVLSSKLLDLVSVAHGGKVVGFNDAHYGHPRNLMAPGRSKTMADGWETARKATRPPILKADAETGLLEVPGKDWVVLKLGHLGVIQQVEVDTNHFKGNFPESCVVYGTRFHGNEDKLLKDGAVKWEVVLPRVKLQAHKQQYFSVADGNVNLIPTGVNYVKLEMFPDGGISRLRLLGNKKEAAARL
;
A
#
# COMPACT_ATOMS: atom_id res chain seq x y z
N MET A 1 87.18 -9.22 -13.33
CA MET A 1 87.59 -9.24 -14.76
C MET A 1 86.57 -8.45 -15.58
N CYS A 2 86.95 -8.02 -16.79
CA CYS A 2 86.27 -7.01 -17.61
C CYS A 2 84.88 -7.47 -18.17
N VAL A 3 83.82 -6.65 -18.25
CA VAL A 3 83.41 -5.58 -19.23
C VAL A 3 82.85 -6.10 -20.59
N SER A 4 81.89 -5.35 -21.18
CA SER A 4 81.24 -5.42 -22.53
C SER A 4 80.11 -6.46 -22.73
N ARG A 5 78.93 -6.15 -23.31
CA ARG A 5 78.56 -5.70 -24.70
C ARG A 5 78.89 -6.80 -25.76
N SER A 6 78.12 -7.07 -26.84
CA SER A 6 76.90 -6.48 -27.45
C SER A 6 76.32 -7.43 -28.55
N GLU A 7 75.07 -7.16 -28.96
CA GLU A 7 74.36 -7.37 -30.26
C GLU A 7 74.86 -8.29 -31.42
N CYS A 8 73.87 -8.84 -32.17
CA CYS A 8 73.89 -9.22 -33.62
C CYS A 8 74.74 -10.46 -34.06
N GLU A 9 74.47 -11.20 -35.16
CA GLU A 9 73.48 -11.13 -36.27
C GLU A 9 73.37 -12.49 -37.04
N MET A 10 72.19 -12.79 -37.67
CA MET A 10 71.96 -13.54 -38.95
C MET A 10 72.51 -15.00 -39.14
N ILE A 11 72.03 -15.94 -40.00
CA ILE A 11 71.57 -15.99 -41.42
C ILE A 11 70.61 -17.24 -41.66
N PRO A 12 69.75 -17.28 -42.71
CA PRO A 12 68.74 -18.37 -43.00
C PRO A 12 69.20 -19.28 -44.20
N PRO A 13 68.39 -19.80 -45.17
CA PRO A 13 66.93 -20.09 -45.28
C PRO A 13 66.52 -21.45 -45.91
N VAL A 14 65.28 -21.91 -45.63
CA VAL A 14 64.40 -22.75 -46.48
C VAL A 14 62.92 -22.44 -46.10
N GLY A 15 61.88 -22.36 -46.94
CA GLY A 15 61.76 -22.49 -48.41
C GLY A 15 60.33 -22.10 -48.91
N CYS A 16 60.02 -22.33 -50.18
CA CYS A 16 58.78 -21.91 -50.87
C CYS A 16 57.49 -22.73 -50.57
N CYS A 17 56.34 -22.05 -50.40
CA CYS A 17 55.28 -21.96 -51.44
C CYS A 17 54.10 -21.04 -51.03
N ARG A 18 53.32 -20.55 -52.01
CA ARG A 18 52.31 -19.47 -51.85
C ARG A 18 50.85 -19.96 -51.94
N SER A 19 49.95 -19.41 -51.12
CA SER A 19 48.54 -19.07 -51.47
C SER A 19 47.87 -18.19 -50.38
N PRO A 20 46.81 -17.41 -50.68
CA PRO A 20 46.41 -16.24 -49.88
C PRO A 20 45.34 -16.47 -48.79
N LEU A 21 45.25 -15.50 -47.87
CA LEU A 21 44.40 -15.45 -46.67
C LEU A 21 42.88 -15.27 -46.92
N PRO A 22 42.03 -15.86 -46.07
CA PRO A 22 40.75 -15.26 -45.66
C PRO A 22 40.93 -14.39 -44.39
N PRO A 23 40.12 -13.33 -44.18
CA PRO A 23 40.26 -12.44 -43.02
C PRO A 23 39.78 -13.09 -41.71
N LEU A 24 40.56 -12.92 -40.63
CA LEU A 24 40.14 -13.31 -39.29
C LEU A 24 39.05 -12.35 -38.78
N ILE A 25 37.85 -12.89 -38.55
CA ILE A 25 36.76 -12.15 -37.91
C ILE A 25 37.13 -11.90 -36.44
N HIS A 26 37.23 -10.63 -36.05
CA HIS A 26 37.33 -10.22 -34.65
C HIS A 26 36.13 -10.78 -33.88
N ARG A 27 36.38 -11.66 -32.91
CA ARG A 27 35.37 -12.01 -31.90
C ARG A 27 35.15 -10.79 -31.01
N SER A 28 34.08 -10.05 -31.26
CA SER A 28 33.59 -9.03 -30.34
C SER A 28 33.26 -9.67 -28.99
N SER A 29 33.76 -9.07 -27.91
CA SER A 29 33.32 -9.41 -26.56
C SER A 29 31.83 -9.12 -26.43
N LEU A 30 31.05 -10.14 -26.06
CA LEU A 30 29.65 -9.97 -25.69
C LEU A 30 29.58 -8.99 -24.50
N PRO A 31 28.74 -7.93 -24.56
CA PRO A 31 28.50 -7.10 -23.40
C PRO A 31 27.89 -7.94 -22.29
N SER A 32 28.44 -7.85 -21.09
CA SER A 32 27.75 -8.35 -19.89
C SER A 32 26.45 -7.54 -19.75
N THR A 33 25.31 -8.21 -19.90
CA THR A 33 24.00 -7.63 -19.61
C THR A 33 23.86 -7.44 -18.11
N LEU A 34 24.35 -6.30 -17.63
CA LEU A 34 23.97 -5.76 -16.33
C LEU A 34 22.44 -5.68 -16.29
N LEU A 35 21.84 -6.46 -15.40
CA LEU A 35 20.43 -6.29 -15.04
C LEU A 35 20.24 -4.82 -14.62
N PRO A 36 19.19 -4.14 -15.09
CA PRO A 36 18.95 -2.76 -14.68
C PRO A 36 18.74 -2.74 -13.16
N THR A 37 19.66 -2.09 -12.44
CA THR A 37 19.44 -1.69 -11.06
C THR A 37 18.17 -0.85 -11.04
N MET A 38 17.12 -1.36 -10.38
CA MET A 38 15.87 -0.62 -10.26
C MET A 38 16.17 0.75 -9.65
N ALA A 39 15.72 1.82 -10.32
CA ALA A 39 15.80 3.15 -9.74
C ALA A 39 15.03 3.16 -8.41
N PRO A 40 15.51 3.87 -7.37
CA PRO A 40 14.75 4.02 -6.15
C PRO A 40 13.45 4.78 -6.47
N SER A 41 12.30 4.22 -6.05
CA SER A 41 11.03 4.92 -6.19
C SER A 41 11.07 6.29 -5.54
N THR A 42 10.41 7.25 -6.21
CA THR A 42 10.13 8.57 -5.67
C THR A 42 8.98 8.53 -4.67
N ALA A 43 8.87 9.55 -3.80
CA ALA A 43 7.76 9.67 -2.86
C ALA A 43 6.39 9.67 -3.58
N ASN A 44 6.32 10.29 -4.76
CA ASN A 44 5.12 10.37 -5.59
C ASN A 44 4.63 9.00 -6.10
N GLU A 45 5.53 8.00 -6.26
CA GLU A 45 5.12 6.66 -6.68
C GLU A 45 4.36 5.95 -5.55
N VAL A 46 4.95 5.94 -4.34
CA VAL A 46 4.35 5.28 -3.16
C VAL A 46 3.12 6.00 -2.63
N GLU A 47 3.00 7.31 -2.88
CA GLU A 47 1.79 8.08 -2.58
C GLU A 47 0.51 7.46 -3.14
N THR A 48 0.58 6.70 -4.25
CA THR A 48 -0.58 6.04 -4.88
C THR A 48 -0.94 4.66 -4.30
N MET A 49 -0.03 4.05 -3.55
CA MET A 49 -0.08 2.62 -3.16
C MET A 49 -0.86 2.38 -1.86
N THR A 50 -1.09 1.10 -1.52
CA THR A 50 -1.75 0.70 -0.26
C THR A 50 -0.69 0.41 0.81
N ASP A 51 -0.76 1.10 1.96
CA ASP A 51 0.07 0.76 3.13
C ASP A 51 -0.52 -0.43 3.90
N LEU A 52 0.02 -1.63 3.64
CA LEU A 52 -0.39 -2.90 4.25
C LEU A 52 -0.12 -2.94 5.77
N ALA A 53 0.78 -2.10 6.27
CA ALA A 53 1.12 -1.99 7.69
C ALA A 53 0.33 -0.92 8.44
N SER A 54 -0.62 -0.23 7.79
CA SER A 54 -1.42 0.81 8.45
C SER A 54 -2.30 0.24 9.57
N ALA A 55 -2.24 0.86 10.76
CA ALA A 55 -3.15 0.57 11.86
C ALA A 55 -4.63 0.84 11.48
N ALA A 56 -4.89 1.73 10.52
CA ALA A 56 -6.24 1.94 9.96
C ALA A 56 -6.83 0.68 9.30
N TYR A 57 -5.98 -0.29 8.93
CA TYR A 57 -6.38 -1.58 8.38
C TYR A 57 -6.26 -2.73 9.39
N GLY A 58 -6.06 -2.44 10.68
CA GLY A 58 -5.95 -3.44 11.75
C GLY A 58 -4.56 -4.07 11.93
N SER A 59 -3.53 -3.46 11.34
CA SER A 59 -2.12 -3.79 11.59
C SER A 59 -1.76 -3.54 13.06
N ARG A 60 -0.92 -4.40 13.64
CA ARG A 60 -0.61 -4.37 15.09
C ARG A 60 0.77 -4.93 15.40
N ILE A 61 1.43 -4.35 16.40
CA ILE A 61 2.68 -4.90 16.96
C ILE A 61 2.33 -6.08 17.88
N LEU A 62 2.90 -7.23 17.55
CA LEU A 62 2.77 -8.47 18.31
C LEU A 62 3.85 -8.60 19.40
N PHE A 63 5.05 -8.08 19.12
CA PHE A 63 6.22 -8.19 19.98
C PHE A 63 7.18 -7.03 19.70
N ALA A 64 7.86 -6.51 20.72
CA ALA A 64 8.99 -5.59 20.58
C ALA A 64 10.00 -5.86 21.70
N THR A 65 11.30 -5.88 21.39
CA THR A 65 12.35 -6.14 22.38
C THR A 65 12.39 -5.11 23.50
N ASP A 66 12.20 -3.83 23.15
CA ASP A 66 12.26 -2.68 24.05
C ASP A 66 11.29 -1.60 23.54
N GLU A 67 10.62 -0.89 24.46
CA GLU A 67 9.68 0.20 24.16
C GLU A 67 9.84 1.33 25.21
N TRP A 68 11.08 1.60 25.61
CA TRP A 68 11.35 2.46 26.76
C TRP A 68 10.94 3.92 26.56
N PHE A 69 11.41 4.57 25.49
CA PHE A 69 11.16 5.99 25.26
C PHE A 69 9.84 6.22 24.50
N ALA A 70 9.55 5.38 23.49
CA ALA A 70 8.29 5.42 22.76
C ALA A 70 7.90 4.05 22.18
N PRO A 71 6.59 3.69 22.18
CA PRO A 71 6.13 2.35 21.83
C PRO A 71 6.12 2.09 20.31
N ALA A 72 6.36 0.83 19.95
CA ALA A 72 6.43 0.37 18.57
C ALA A 72 5.09 0.49 17.81
N SER A 73 3.94 0.54 18.49
CA SER A 73 2.64 0.72 17.82
C SER A 73 2.54 2.03 17.04
N ARG A 74 3.34 3.05 17.40
CA ARG A 74 3.44 4.33 16.69
C ARG A 74 3.96 4.21 15.27
N LEU A 75 4.71 3.15 14.95
CA LEU A 75 5.20 2.88 13.59
C LEU A 75 4.05 2.79 12.58
N LEU A 76 2.89 2.27 13.03
CA LEU A 76 1.76 1.86 12.19
C LEU A 76 0.70 2.96 12.01
N LEU A 77 0.80 4.08 12.75
CA LEU A 77 -0.18 5.17 12.70
C LEU A 77 -0.23 5.79 11.30
N PRO A 78 -1.39 5.91 10.63
CA PRO A 78 -1.48 6.48 9.27
C PRO A 78 -1.09 7.96 9.24
N GLU A 79 -1.31 8.69 10.32
CA GLU A 79 -1.00 10.12 10.42
C GLU A 79 0.53 10.35 10.38
N PRO A 80 1.04 11.41 9.70
CA PRO A 80 2.46 11.75 9.72
C PRO A 80 3.00 11.99 11.14
N PRO A 81 4.28 11.68 11.42
CA PRO A 81 4.93 12.03 12.67
C PRO A 81 4.79 13.51 13.03
N VAL A 82 4.60 13.79 14.33
CA VAL A 82 4.62 15.15 14.88
C VAL A 82 5.70 15.32 15.95
N PHE A 83 6.31 16.50 16.00
CA PHE A 83 7.23 16.90 17.06
C PHE A 83 6.59 17.97 17.94
N ILE A 84 6.63 17.78 19.26
CA ILE A 84 6.07 18.72 20.24
C ILE A 84 7.20 19.13 21.19
N ALA A 85 7.73 20.34 21.02
CA ALA A 85 8.99 20.80 21.63
C ALA A 85 9.03 20.63 23.16
N ASP A 86 7.96 20.98 23.86
CA ASP A 86 7.91 20.99 25.33
C ASP A 86 7.32 19.72 25.96
N LYS A 87 7.00 18.70 25.15
CA LYS A 87 6.40 17.45 25.64
C LYS A 87 7.45 16.42 26.08
N PHE A 88 7.32 15.95 27.32
CA PHE A 88 8.15 14.93 27.94
C PHE A 88 7.26 13.87 28.60
N THR A 89 7.84 12.71 28.92
CA THR A 89 7.21 11.61 29.67
C THR A 89 8.06 11.29 30.91
N SER A 90 7.59 10.40 31.77
CA SER A 90 8.40 9.85 32.87
C SER A 90 9.67 9.10 32.42
N PHE A 91 9.80 8.79 31.12
CA PHE A 91 10.91 8.02 30.55
C PHE A 91 11.87 8.85 29.71
N GLY A 92 11.52 10.10 29.37
CA GLY A 92 12.39 11.01 28.60
C GLY A 92 11.63 11.99 27.72
N LYS A 93 12.24 12.36 26.60
CA LYS A 93 11.58 13.18 25.57
C LYS A 93 10.41 12.38 24.96
N TRP A 94 9.24 13.01 24.80
CA TRP A 94 8.16 12.36 24.06
C TRP A 94 8.49 12.40 22.57
N MET A 95 8.51 11.24 21.93
CA MET A 95 8.76 11.07 20.50
C MET A 95 7.57 10.39 19.81
N ASP A 96 7.33 10.74 18.55
CA ASP A 96 6.23 10.19 17.77
C ASP A 96 6.69 9.06 16.83
N GLY A 97 7.18 8.00 17.46
CA GLY A 97 7.72 6.80 16.82
C GLY A 97 7.91 5.66 17.82
N TRP A 98 8.66 4.65 17.40
CA TRP A 98 9.32 3.68 18.27
C TRP A 98 10.70 4.23 18.68
N GLU A 99 11.06 4.15 19.96
CA GLU A 99 12.43 4.46 20.42
C GLU A 99 12.84 3.58 21.61
N THR A 100 14.00 2.94 21.51
CA THR A 100 14.52 1.99 22.50
C THR A 100 15.64 2.55 23.37
N ARG A 101 15.91 1.89 24.51
CA ARG A 101 17.11 2.17 25.30
C ARG A 101 18.38 1.93 24.48
N ARG A 102 19.32 2.89 24.57
CA ARG A 102 20.69 2.74 24.08
C ARG A 102 21.29 1.41 24.54
N LYS A 103 21.63 0.54 23.60
CA LYS A 103 22.05 -0.82 23.88
C LYS A 103 23.50 -0.83 24.34
N ARG A 104 23.74 -1.48 25.48
CA ARG A 104 25.08 -1.69 26.07
C ARG A 104 25.36 -3.17 26.31
N ILE A 105 24.67 -4.01 25.54
CA ILE A 105 24.70 -5.48 25.58
C ILE A 105 24.79 -6.00 24.14
N THR A 106 25.00 -7.30 23.96
CA THR A 106 25.04 -7.93 22.64
C THR A 106 23.66 -7.93 21.95
N GLY A 107 23.68 -8.05 20.61
CA GLY A 107 22.48 -8.09 19.78
C GLY A 107 21.98 -6.72 19.32
N HIS A 108 20.72 -6.67 18.93
CA HIS A 108 20.06 -5.50 18.33
C HIS A 108 18.56 -5.52 18.69
N ASP A 109 17.88 -4.37 18.58
CA ASP A 109 16.45 -4.27 18.85
C ASP A 109 15.60 -4.67 17.65
N TRP A 110 14.46 -5.29 17.89
CA TRP A 110 13.54 -5.71 16.83
C TRP A 110 12.10 -5.82 17.32
N CYS A 111 11.16 -5.73 16.39
CA CYS A 111 9.74 -5.96 16.63
C CYS A 111 9.15 -6.91 15.59
N ILE A 112 8.02 -7.54 15.92
CA ILE A 112 7.18 -8.26 14.96
C ILE A 112 5.82 -7.59 14.92
N LEU A 113 5.31 -7.43 13.70
CA LEU A 113 3.98 -6.90 13.42
C LEU A 113 3.18 -7.85 12.54
N ALA A 114 1.87 -7.91 12.77
CA ALA A 114 0.92 -8.43 11.81
C ALA A 114 0.51 -7.29 10.88
N LEU A 115 0.62 -7.50 9.56
CA LEU A 115 0.07 -6.58 8.58
C LEU A 115 -1.46 -6.52 8.74
N GLY A 116 -2.05 -5.36 8.50
CA GLY A 116 -3.50 -5.20 8.51
C GLY A 116 -4.13 -5.95 7.34
N LEU A 117 -3.46 -5.92 6.19
CA LEU A 117 -3.86 -6.59 4.97
C LEU A 117 -2.76 -7.56 4.50
N ARG A 118 -3.13 -8.79 4.15
CA ARG A 118 -2.24 -9.73 3.46
C ARG A 118 -1.95 -9.21 2.06
N GLY A 119 -0.69 -9.20 1.64
CA GLY A 119 -0.35 -8.65 0.34
C GLY A 119 1.09 -8.88 -0.10
N ALA A 120 1.33 -8.61 -1.38
CA ALA A 120 2.67 -8.48 -1.93
C ALA A 120 3.23 -7.11 -1.56
N VAL A 121 4.42 -7.07 -0.94
CA VAL A 121 5.12 -5.85 -0.54
C VAL A 121 6.06 -5.44 -1.67
N ASP A 122 5.86 -4.24 -2.21
CA ASP A 122 6.72 -3.67 -3.26
C ASP A 122 7.81 -2.76 -2.69
N VAL A 123 7.45 -1.90 -1.72
CA VAL A 123 8.34 -0.89 -1.13
C VAL A 123 8.08 -0.77 0.37
N VAL A 124 9.14 -0.66 1.17
CA VAL A 124 9.05 -0.32 2.59
C VAL A 124 9.63 1.08 2.80
N ASP A 125 8.83 2.03 3.29
CA ASP A 125 9.37 3.31 3.79
C ASP A 125 9.67 3.20 5.28
N VAL A 126 10.90 3.56 5.66
CA VAL A 126 11.33 3.65 7.05
C VAL A 126 11.61 5.12 7.37
N ASP A 127 10.58 5.80 7.88
CA ASP A 127 10.62 7.22 8.19
C ASP A 127 11.30 7.44 9.56
N THR A 128 12.44 8.14 9.60
CA THR A 128 13.19 8.46 10.82
C THR A 128 12.88 9.83 11.42
N ALA A 129 11.74 10.45 11.05
CA ALA A 129 11.30 11.79 11.48
C ALA A 129 11.74 12.23 12.88
N PHE A 130 12.39 13.40 12.96
CA PHE A 130 12.79 14.05 14.21
C PHE A 130 13.83 13.31 15.06
N PHE A 131 14.17 12.06 14.73
CA PHE A 131 15.33 11.35 15.28
C PHE A 131 16.59 11.81 14.55
N THR A 132 17.08 13.02 14.85
CA THR A 132 18.15 13.69 14.08
C THR A 132 19.58 13.27 14.44
N GLY A 133 19.76 12.60 15.60
CA GLY A 133 21.04 12.01 16.04
C GLY A 133 20.89 10.72 16.85
N ASN A 134 19.66 10.24 17.03
CA ASN A 134 19.26 9.01 17.72
C ASN A 134 18.40 8.09 16.84
N ASN A 135 18.36 8.31 15.51
CA ASN A 135 17.70 7.37 14.61
C ASN A 135 18.38 6.01 14.62
N ALA A 136 17.62 4.98 14.28
CA ALA A 136 18.14 3.69 13.85
C ALA A 136 19.27 3.89 12.81
N PRO A 137 20.52 3.44 13.05
CA PRO A 137 21.61 3.58 12.07
C PRO A 137 21.41 2.69 10.84
N ARG A 138 20.82 1.50 11.04
CA ARG A 138 20.52 0.51 10.01
C ARG A 138 19.21 -0.22 10.32
N VAL A 139 18.52 -0.67 9.28
CA VAL A 139 17.32 -1.51 9.35
C VAL A 139 17.46 -2.78 8.49
N SER A 140 16.79 -3.87 8.86
CA SER A 140 16.47 -4.96 7.92
C SER A 140 15.06 -5.48 8.20
N ILE A 141 14.40 -6.02 7.16
CA ILE A 141 13.03 -6.50 7.22
C ILE A 141 12.99 -7.96 6.77
N GLN A 142 12.46 -8.86 7.61
CA GLN A 142 12.02 -10.19 7.19
C GLN A 142 10.50 -10.30 7.15
N ALA A 143 9.98 -11.25 6.37
CA ALA A 143 8.56 -11.48 6.19
C ALA A 143 8.19 -12.97 6.21
N ALA A 144 6.95 -13.25 6.63
CA ALA A 144 6.36 -14.58 6.62
C ALA A 144 4.86 -14.54 6.29
N ASP A 145 4.35 -15.66 5.77
CA ASP A 145 2.91 -15.87 5.59
C ASP A 145 2.42 -17.02 6.50
N PHE A 146 1.48 -16.72 7.40
CA PHE A 146 0.93 -17.69 8.36
C PHE A 146 -0.54 -18.02 8.07
N SER A 147 -0.80 -19.28 7.73
CA SER A 147 -2.14 -19.84 7.54
C SER A 147 -2.88 -20.15 8.85
N GLN A 148 -2.93 -19.18 9.78
CA GLN A 148 -3.71 -19.15 11.04
C GLN A 148 -3.47 -20.28 12.08
N ASN A 149 -2.61 -21.28 11.81
CA ASN A 149 -2.39 -22.44 12.69
C ASN A 149 -1.09 -22.40 13.51
N ASN A 150 -0.66 -21.23 13.96
CA ASN A 150 0.46 -21.09 14.91
C ASN A 150 -0.06 -20.67 16.30
N ASN A 151 0.23 -21.46 17.35
CA ASN A 151 -0.27 -21.19 18.70
C ASN A 151 0.39 -19.97 19.36
N ALA A 152 1.71 -19.79 19.20
CA ALA A 152 2.41 -18.62 19.69
C ALA A 152 1.85 -17.34 19.05
N LEU A 153 1.60 -17.38 17.74
CA LEU A 153 1.00 -16.28 16.99
C LEU A 153 -0.40 -15.92 17.50
N LYS A 154 -1.23 -16.91 17.85
CA LYS A 154 -2.56 -16.68 18.45
C LYS A 154 -2.45 -15.98 19.81
N ILE A 155 -1.53 -16.41 20.67
CA ILE A 155 -1.32 -15.82 22.00
C ILE A 155 -0.77 -14.39 21.87
N LEU A 156 0.25 -14.16 21.02
CA LEU A 156 0.79 -12.82 20.75
C LEU A 156 -0.28 -11.89 20.15
N THR A 157 -1.09 -12.39 19.20
CA THR A 157 -2.22 -11.64 18.62
C THR A 157 -3.26 -11.26 19.66
N ALA A 158 -3.60 -12.16 20.59
CA ALA A 158 -4.57 -11.89 21.66
C ALA A 158 -4.05 -10.92 22.73
N LYS A 159 -2.73 -10.76 22.87
CA LYS A 159 -2.08 -9.80 23.77
C LYS A 159 -1.77 -8.45 23.12
N ALA A 160 -1.82 -8.34 21.80
CA ALA A 160 -1.46 -7.12 21.09
C ALA A 160 -2.52 -6.02 21.32
N THR A 161 -2.06 -4.86 21.80
CA THR A 161 -2.86 -3.65 21.97
C THR A 161 -2.31 -2.51 21.11
N ASP A 162 -3.17 -1.55 20.77
CA ASP A 162 -2.76 -0.31 20.09
C ASP A 162 -2.03 0.61 21.09
N ASP A 163 -2.63 0.79 22.27
CA ASP A 163 -2.02 1.48 23.41
C ASP A 163 -1.04 0.53 24.13
N ARG A 164 0.23 0.61 23.73
CA ARG A 164 1.36 -0.10 24.37
C ARG A 164 2.05 0.82 25.38
N ALA A 165 2.47 0.26 26.50
CA ALA A 165 3.12 1.03 27.57
C ALA A 165 4.52 1.52 27.16
N MET A 166 4.94 2.66 27.72
CA MET A 166 6.34 3.12 27.69
C MET A 166 7.11 2.58 28.90
N GLY A 167 8.44 2.62 28.85
CA GLY A 167 9.30 2.20 29.96
C GLY A 167 9.44 0.69 30.11
N VAL A 168 8.98 -0.10 29.13
CA VAL A 168 8.94 -1.56 29.18
C VAL A 168 9.91 -2.20 28.18
N CYS A 169 10.15 -3.49 28.36
CA CYS A 169 10.83 -4.37 27.41
C CYS A 169 10.22 -5.77 27.51
N ALA A 170 10.43 -6.58 26.48
CA ALA A 170 9.88 -7.93 26.40
C ALA A 170 10.25 -8.79 27.63
N THR A 171 9.28 -9.54 28.17
CA THR A 171 9.54 -10.47 29.28
C THR A 171 10.18 -11.78 28.77
N PRO A 172 10.84 -12.57 29.64
CA PRO A 172 11.35 -13.89 29.26
C PRO A 172 10.29 -14.84 28.67
N GLU A 173 9.03 -14.69 29.07
CA GLU A 173 7.89 -15.46 28.56
C GLU A 173 7.52 -15.01 27.15
N GLU A 174 7.62 -13.71 26.85
CA GLU A 174 7.41 -13.18 25.51
C GLU A 174 8.54 -13.59 24.56
N PHE A 175 9.79 -13.60 25.03
CA PHE A 175 10.93 -14.17 24.29
C PHE A 175 10.71 -15.65 23.94
N LYS A 176 10.39 -16.51 24.93
CA LYS A 176 10.07 -17.93 24.71
C LYS A 176 8.88 -18.15 23.76
N LEU A 177 7.96 -17.20 23.68
CA LEU A 177 6.80 -17.26 22.80
C LEU A 177 7.17 -16.86 21.37
N VAL A 178 7.93 -15.78 21.19
CA VAL A 178 8.33 -15.29 19.87
C VAL A 178 9.42 -16.16 19.22
N GLU A 179 10.25 -16.85 20.00
CA GLU A 179 11.23 -17.85 19.52
C GLU A 179 10.55 -18.99 18.75
N GLN A 180 9.33 -19.39 19.14
CA GLN A 180 8.52 -20.40 18.43
C GLN A 180 8.08 -19.96 17.03
N LEU A 181 8.24 -18.69 16.68
CA LEU A 181 7.99 -18.18 15.32
C LEU A 181 9.20 -18.31 14.39
N GLN A 182 10.39 -18.60 14.94
CA GLN A 182 11.67 -18.70 14.21
C GLN A 182 11.89 -17.51 13.25
N SER A 183 11.62 -16.30 13.74
CA SER A 183 11.54 -15.07 12.94
C SER A 183 12.88 -14.55 12.42
N ASP A 184 13.97 -15.10 12.93
CA ASP A 184 15.32 -14.99 12.39
C ASP A 184 15.49 -15.72 11.05
N ASN A 185 14.70 -16.77 10.79
CA ASN A 185 14.72 -17.59 9.57
C ASN A 185 13.63 -17.20 8.55
N TRP A 186 12.89 -16.12 8.80
CA TRP A 186 11.91 -15.58 7.86
C TRP A 186 12.58 -15.01 6.61
N MET A 187 11.82 -14.87 5.51
CA MET A 187 12.36 -14.37 4.25
C MET A 187 12.85 -12.92 4.42
N GLU A 188 14.16 -12.68 4.33
CA GLU A 188 14.70 -11.32 4.31
C GLU A 188 14.26 -10.60 3.03
N ILE A 189 13.27 -9.72 3.12
CA ILE A 189 12.74 -8.94 1.99
C ILE A 189 13.53 -7.65 1.77
N VAL A 190 14.14 -7.11 2.83
CA VAL A 190 15.03 -5.93 2.80
C VAL A 190 16.30 -6.24 3.61
N PRO A 191 17.49 -6.25 2.98
CA PRO A 191 18.76 -6.52 3.67
C PRO A 191 19.18 -5.37 4.59
N PRO A 192 20.17 -5.57 5.49
CA PRO A 192 20.71 -4.53 6.38
C PRO A 192 21.13 -3.25 5.64
N THR A 193 20.27 -2.23 5.72
CA THR A 193 20.38 -0.99 4.93
C THR A 193 20.54 0.20 5.86
N LYS A 194 21.46 1.11 5.52
CA LYS A 194 21.72 2.35 6.29
C LYS A 194 20.54 3.31 6.12
N LEU A 195 20.09 3.89 7.23
CA LEU A 195 19.04 4.91 7.23
C LEU A 195 19.62 6.32 7.28
N GLY A 196 18.90 7.27 6.70
CA GLY A 196 19.12 8.70 6.89
C GLY A 196 18.61 9.19 8.26
N PRO A 197 19.19 10.29 8.80
CA PRO A 197 18.71 10.94 10.01
C PRO A 197 17.37 11.67 9.78
N GLY A 198 16.66 11.98 10.87
CA GLY A 198 15.28 12.49 10.86
C GLY A 198 15.02 13.91 10.35
N TYR A 199 15.87 14.48 9.50
CA TYR A 199 15.62 15.76 8.80
C TYR A 199 14.67 15.56 7.61
N ALA A 200 13.99 16.60 7.17
CA ALA A 200 12.94 16.50 6.13
C ALA A 200 13.45 15.88 4.82
N GLU A 201 14.70 16.15 4.48
CA GLU A 201 15.37 15.76 3.24
C GLU A 201 15.94 14.33 3.29
N THR A 202 16.08 13.75 4.48
CA THR A 202 16.79 12.45 4.69
C THR A 202 16.01 11.42 5.49
N ARG A 203 14.84 11.79 6.05
CA ARG A 203 14.05 10.92 6.92
C ARG A 203 13.35 9.76 6.22
N HIS A 204 12.93 9.94 4.97
CA HIS A 204 12.24 8.90 4.18
C HIS A 204 13.28 7.98 3.55
N ASN A 205 13.10 6.68 3.73
CA ASN A 205 14.03 5.65 3.26
C ASN A 205 13.21 4.62 2.50
N LEU A 206 13.04 4.84 1.19
CA LEU A 206 12.19 4.02 0.31
C LEU A 206 12.95 2.77 -0.17
N LEU A 207 12.76 1.66 0.55
CA LEU A 207 13.48 0.41 0.36
C LEU A 207 12.71 -0.55 -0.56
N GLN A 208 13.23 -0.78 -1.77
CA GLN A 208 12.62 -1.63 -2.78
C GLN A 208 12.71 -3.12 -2.41
N VAL A 209 11.59 -3.83 -2.50
CA VAL A 209 11.55 -5.30 -2.36
C VAL A 209 11.70 -5.96 -3.73
N PRO A 210 12.67 -6.87 -3.93
CA PRO A 210 12.83 -7.60 -5.19
C PRO A 210 11.57 -8.40 -5.55
N PRO A 211 11.15 -8.46 -6.84
CA PRO A 211 9.94 -9.19 -7.27
C PRO A 211 9.83 -10.63 -6.73
N SER A 212 10.94 -11.37 -6.64
CA SER A 212 11.01 -12.73 -6.11
C SER A 212 10.79 -12.86 -4.59
N LYS A 213 10.71 -11.74 -3.86
CA LYS A 213 10.59 -11.66 -2.40
C LYS A 213 9.34 -10.88 -1.94
N ARG A 214 8.48 -10.44 -2.86
CA ARG A 214 7.34 -9.57 -2.51
C ARG A 214 6.26 -10.27 -1.69
N GLY A 215 6.16 -11.58 -1.76
CA GLY A 215 5.26 -12.38 -0.94
C GLY A 215 4.30 -13.20 -1.79
N PRO A 216 3.00 -13.27 -1.43
CA PRO A 216 2.30 -12.50 -0.39
C PRO A 216 2.76 -12.79 1.05
N TRP A 217 2.66 -11.78 1.91
CA TRP A 217 3.02 -11.83 3.34
C TRP A 217 1.87 -11.42 4.25
N THR A 218 1.91 -11.89 5.50
CA THR A 218 0.99 -11.46 6.58
C THR A 218 1.69 -10.85 7.79
N HIS A 219 2.99 -11.12 7.97
CA HIS A 219 3.74 -10.66 9.14
C HIS A 219 5.12 -10.18 8.73
N LEU A 220 5.61 -9.13 9.40
CA LEU A 220 6.97 -8.64 9.24
C LEU A 220 7.73 -8.66 10.57
N ARG A 221 9.04 -8.89 10.48
CA ARG A 221 10.01 -8.60 11.53
C ARG A 221 10.83 -7.39 11.10
N VAL A 222 10.90 -6.36 11.94
CA VAL A 222 11.70 -5.16 11.73
C VAL A 222 12.88 -5.20 12.68
N ASN A 223 14.11 -5.13 12.17
CA ASN A 223 15.33 -5.09 12.98
C ASN A 223 15.95 -3.70 12.91
N MET A 224 16.31 -3.14 14.05
CA MET A 224 16.97 -1.86 14.23
C MET A 224 18.37 -2.11 14.81
N PHE A 225 19.43 -1.74 14.09
CA PHE A 225 20.80 -2.13 14.43
C PHE A 225 21.66 -0.95 14.93
N PRO A 226 22.14 -0.95 16.18
CA PRO A 226 21.81 -1.85 17.30
C PRO A 226 20.55 -1.42 18.09
N ASP A 227 20.23 -0.14 18.07
CA ASP A 227 19.14 0.53 18.78
C ASP A 227 18.88 1.91 18.12
N GLY A 228 17.96 2.70 18.66
CA GLY A 228 17.64 4.06 18.21
C GLY A 228 16.14 4.29 18.13
N GLY A 229 15.73 5.17 17.20
CA GLY A 229 14.33 5.45 16.90
C GLY A 229 13.95 5.43 15.43
N ILE A 230 12.68 5.10 15.17
CA ILE A 230 12.01 5.09 13.86
C ILE A 230 10.61 5.69 14.07
N ALA A 231 10.21 6.65 13.24
CA ALA A 231 8.95 7.39 13.39
C ALA A 231 7.76 6.68 12.76
N ARG A 232 7.87 6.21 11.51
CA ARG A 232 6.87 5.36 10.85
C ARG A 232 7.50 4.21 10.09
N LEU A 233 6.71 3.18 9.91
CA LEU A 233 6.91 2.13 8.91
C LEU A 233 5.72 2.20 7.95
N ARG A 234 5.98 2.33 6.66
CA ARG A 234 4.97 2.12 5.60
C ARG A 234 5.37 0.91 4.79
N VAL A 235 4.40 0.05 4.49
CA VAL A 235 4.63 -1.20 3.76
C VAL A 235 3.73 -1.16 2.54
N TYR A 236 4.23 -0.52 1.49
CA TYR A 236 3.48 -0.27 0.27
C TYR A 236 3.43 -1.50 -0.62
N GLY A 237 2.23 -1.83 -1.10
CA GLY A 237 2.06 -2.88 -2.08
C GLY A 237 0.61 -3.22 -2.38
N ASP A 238 0.40 -4.44 -2.85
CA ASP A 238 -0.86 -4.94 -3.37
C ASP A 238 -1.49 -5.98 -2.44
N VAL A 239 -2.79 -5.82 -2.17
CA VAL A 239 -3.55 -6.74 -1.30
C VAL A 239 -3.86 -8.04 -2.04
N GLU A 240 -3.54 -9.17 -1.42
CA GLU A 240 -3.75 -10.51 -1.94
C GLU A 240 -4.71 -11.32 -1.06
N MET A 241 -5.99 -11.28 -1.44
CA MET A 241 -7.05 -12.09 -0.84
C MET A 241 -7.12 -13.49 -1.48
N ASP A 242 -7.11 -14.53 -0.65
CA ASP A 242 -7.38 -15.90 -1.09
C ASP A 242 -8.89 -16.12 -1.30
N TRP A 243 -9.33 -15.84 -2.52
CA TRP A 243 -10.73 -16.01 -2.96
C TRP A 243 -11.18 -17.48 -3.07
N THR A 244 -10.27 -18.47 -2.97
CA THR A 244 -10.66 -19.90 -2.95
C THR A 244 -11.31 -20.27 -1.62
N ARG A 245 -10.90 -19.62 -0.53
CA ARG A 245 -11.45 -19.81 0.83
C ARG A 245 -12.72 -18.99 1.09
N VAL A 246 -13.15 -18.18 0.14
CA VAL A 246 -14.41 -17.43 0.18
C VAL A 246 -15.52 -18.30 -0.40
N LEU A 247 -16.60 -18.50 0.35
CA LEU A 247 -17.81 -19.14 -0.15
C LEU A 247 -18.55 -18.20 -1.12
N SER A 248 -19.04 -18.70 -2.25
CA SER A 248 -19.77 -17.88 -3.23
C SER A 248 -21.07 -17.28 -2.68
N SER A 249 -21.66 -17.89 -1.65
CA SER A 249 -22.81 -17.34 -0.91
C SER A 249 -22.46 -16.24 0.09
N LYS A 250 -21.17 -16.03 0.42
CA LYS A 250 -20.74 -15.01 1.37
C LYS A 250 -20.93 -13.62 0.75
N LEU A 251 -21.64 -12.74 1.46
CA LEU A 251 -21.74 -11.32 1.13
C LEU A 251 -20.46 -10.61 1.60
N LEU A 252 -19.81 -9.86 0.72
CA LEU A 252 -18.57 -9.13 0.97
C LEU A 252 -18.60 -7.77 0.27
N ASP A 253 -17.90 -6.78 0.83
CA ASP A 253 -17.68 -5.49 0.14
C ASP A 253 -16.67 -5.67 -1.00
N LEU A 254 -17.16 -5.88 -2.23
CA LEU A 254 -16.33 -6.24 -3.38
C LEU A 254 -15.36 -5.12 -3.80
N VAL A 255 -15.62 -3.87 -3.39
CA VAL A 255 -14.74 -2.72 -3.67
C VAL A 255 -13.77 -2.41 -2.53
N SER A 256 -13.86 -3.12 -1.40
CA SER A 256 -12.97 -2.89 -0.26
C SER A 256 -11.51 -3.08 -0.64
N VAL A 257 -10.64 -2.18 -0.17
CA VAL A 257 -9.19 -2.36 -0.28
C VAL A 257 -8.74 -3.67 0.36
N ALA A 258 -9.40 -4.09 1.46
CA ALA A 258 -9.11 -5.34 2.17
C ALA A 258 -9.42 -6.61 1.37
N HIS A 259 -10.17 -6.48 0.27
CA HIS A 259 -10.48 -7.57 -0.66
C HIS A 259 -9.73 -7.44 -2.00
N GLY A 260 -8.86 -6.43 -2.16
CA GLY A 260 -8.11 -6.17 -3.39
C GLY A 260 -8.73 -5.10 -4.31
N GLY A 261 -9.63 -4.25 -3.80
CA GLY A 261 -10.15 -3.10 -4.54
C GLY A 261 -9.06 -2.08 -4.86
N LYS A 262 -9.05 -1.55 -6.09
CA LYS A 262 -8.03 -0.59 -6.57
C LYS A 262 -8.65 0.60 -7.31
N VAL A 263 -7.98 1.75 -7.26
CA VAL A 263 -8.31 2.89 -8.13
C VAL A 263 -7.70 2.66 -9.51
N VAL A 264 -8.51 2.76 -10.56
CA VAL A 264 -8.03 2.68 -11.96
C VAL A 264 -7.77 4.07 -12.52
N GLY A 265 -8.61 5.03 -12.18
CA GLY A 265 -8.45 6.43 -12.58
C GLY A 265 -9.60 7.30 -12.10
N PHE A 266 -9.37 8.61 -12.12
CA PHE A 266 -10.30 9.66 -11.68
C PHE A 266 -9.95 10.95 -12.41
N ASN A 267 -10.84 11.95 -12.37
CA ASN A 267 -10.59 13.24 -13.03
C ASN A 267 -10.17 14.38 -12.08
N ASP A 268 -10.51 14.31 -10.79
CA ASP A 268 -10.10 15.29 -9.79
C ASP A 268 -9.95 14.65 -8.40
N ALA A 269 -9.04 15.18 -7.58
CA ALA A 269 -8.81 14.77 -6.20
C ALA A 269 -8.24 15.95 -5.39
N HIS A 270 -8.97 17.07 -5.39
CA HIS A 270 -8.55 18.31 -4.74
C HIS A 270 -8.20 18.16 -3.25
N TYR A 271 -9.00 17.41 -2.49
CA TYR A 271 -8.68 17.01 -1.11
C TYR A 271 -8.99 15.53 -0.89
N GLY A 272 -8.00 14.78 -0.39
CA GLY A 272 -8.13 13.34 -0.18
C GLY A 272 -8.16 12.53 -1.49
N HIS A 273 -7.69 11.29 -1.43
CA HIS A 273 -7.53 10.46 -2.63
C HIS A 273 -8.71 9.49 -2.81
N PRO A 274 -9.21 9.20 -4.03
CA PRO A 274 -10.33 8.30 -4.26
C PRO A 274 -10.22 6.89 -3.65
N ARG A 275 -9.01 6.43 -3.32
CA ARG A 275 -8.82 5.16 -2.58
C ARG A 275 -9.47 5.17 -1.19
N ASN A 276 -9.63 6.36 -0.60
CA ASN A 276 -10.26 6.54 0.70
C ASN A 276 -11.72 6.04 0.71
N LEU A 277 -12.40 6.03 -0.43
CA LEU A 277 -13.72 5.41 -0.59
C LEU A 277 -13.75 3.94 -0.17
N MET A 278 -12.65 3.22 -0.44
CA MET A 278 -12.50 1.77 -0.27
C MET A 278 -11.87 1.37 1.07
N ALA A 279 -11.29 2.33 1.81
CA ALA A 279 -10.71 2.10 3.14
C ALA A 279 -11.78 1.56 4.11
N PRO A 280 -11.43 0.78 5.15
CA PRO A 280 -12.41 0.20 6.07
C PRO A 280 -13.04 1.26 6.99
N GLY A 281 -14.04 0.84 7.77
CA GLY A 281 -14.77 1.69 8.71
C GLY A 281 -15.47 2.88 8.03
N ARG A 282 -15.56 3.99 8.75
CA ARG A 282 -15.92 5.31 8.22
C ARG A 282 -14.70 6.22 8.32
N SER A 283 -14.71 7.35 7.62
CA SER A 283 -13.70 8.40 7.81
C SER A 283 -13.68 8.89 9.27
N LYS A 284 -12.51 9.28 9.81
CA LYS A 284 -12.39 9.94 11.13
C LYS A 284 -12.55 11.46 11.00
N THR A 285 -12.21 11.99 9.83
CA THR A 285 -12.18 13.40 9.45
C THR A 285 -12.61 13.56 7.99
N MET A 286 -12.70 14.80 7.50
CA MET A 286 -12.95 15.07 6.08
C MET A 286 -11.78 14.62 5.18
N ALA A 287 -10.54 14.71 5.67
CA ALA A 287 -9.33 14.34 4.93
C ALA A 287 -9.23 12.83 4.64
N ASP A 288 -9.92 11.99 5.42
CA ASP A 288 -10.00 10.54 5.17
C ASP A 288 -11.09 10.18 4.15
N GLY A 289 -11.65 11.14 3.39
CA GLY A 289 -12.58 10.92 2.27
C GLY A 289 -11.93 11.22 0.91
N TRP A 290 -12.75 11.35 -0.11
CA TRP A 290 -12.37 11.94 -1.41
C TRP A 290 -13.25 13.15 -1.67
N GLU A 291 -12.65 14.29 -1.96
CA GLU A 291 -13.33 15.55 -2.29
C GLU A 291 -12.71 16.19 -3.53
N THR A 292 -13.58 16.74 -4.38
CA THR A 292 -13.20 17.41 -5.62
C THR A 292 -13.37 18.92 -5.57
N ALA A 293 -12.63 19.62 -6.44
CA ALA A 293 -12.74 21.06 -6.59
C ALA A 293 -14.13 21.48 -7.08
N ARG A 294 -14.69 22.54 -6.48
CA ARG A 294 -15.96 23.15 -6.93
C ARG A 294 -15.87 23.54 -8.40
N LYS A 295 -16.82 23.07 -9.22
CA LYS A 295 -16.76 23.31 -10.67
C LYS A 295 -17.07 24.77 -11.02
N ALA A 296 -16.13 25.39 -11.73
CA ALA A 296 -16.32 26.71 -12.34
C ALA A 296 -17.44 26.74 -13.40
N THR A 297 -17.86 25.58 -13.91
CA THR A 297 -18.95 25.45 -14.89
C THR A 297 -20.34 25.52 -14.28
N ARG A 298 -20.49 25.58 -12.95
CA ARG A 298 -21.80 25.64 -12.28
C ARG A 298 -22.60 26.87 -12.73
N PRO A 299 -23.90 26.75 -13.07
CA PRO A 299 -24.70 27.87 -13.50
C PRO A 299 -24.92 28.86 -12.34
N PRO A 300 -25.09 30.16 -12.62
CA PRO A 300 -25.32 31.17 -11.58
C PRO A 300 -26.67 30.99 -10.86
N ILE A 301 -27.61 30.29 -11.48
CA ILE A 301 -28.90 29.92 -10.90
C ILE A 301 -29.07 28.41 -11.11
N LEU A 302 -29.19 27.68 -10.01
CA LEU A 302 -29.44 26.24 -10.03
C LEU A 302 -30.92 25.99 -10.33
N LYS A 303 -31.20 25.03 -11.22
CA LYS A 303 -32.53 24.49 -11.45
C LYS A 303 -32.59 23.06 -10.93
N ALA A 304 -33.76 22.65 -10.48
CA ALA A 304 -34.06 21.25 -10.21
C ALA A 304 -34.99 20.73 -11.29
N ASP A 305 -34.76 19.50 -11.73
CA ASP A 305 -35.71 18.74 -12.53
C ASP A 305 -37.03 18.60 -11.74
N ALA A 306 -38.15 18.79 -12.43
CA ALA A 306 -39.46 18.94 -11.78
C ALA A 306 -40.04 17.61 -11.26
N GLU A 307 -39.64 16.48 -11.83
CA GLU A 307 -40.14 15.15 -11.48
C GLU A 307 -39.29 14.49 -10.40
N THR A 308 -37.96 14.59 -10.51
CA THR A 308 -36.99 13.93 -9.62
C THR A 308 -36.47 14.82 -8.49
N GLY A 309 -36.60 16.15 -8.62
CA GLY A 309 -36.03 17.12 -7.68
C GLY A 309 -34.50 17.15 -7.66
N LEU A 310 -33.83 16.52 -8.63
CA LEU A 310 -32.38 16.50 -8.78
C LEU A 310 -31.88 17.76 -9.49
N LEU A 311 -30.68 18.24 -9.15
CA LEU A 311 -30.17 19.47 -9.79
C LEU A 311 -29.74 19.24 -11.25
N GLU A 312 -30.15 20.16 -12.12
CA GLU A 312 -29.67 20.33 -13.49
C GLU A 312 -28.33 21.10 -13.45
N VAL A 313 -27.22 20.35 -13.42
CA VAL A 313 -25.87 20.92 -13.35
C VAL A 313 -24.97 20.34 -14.45
N PRO A 314 -24.18 21.18 -15.14
CA PRO A 314 -23.23 20.72 -16.14
C PRO A 314 -21.95 20.21 -15.46
N GLY A 315 -21.49 19.05 -15.93
CA GLY A 315 -20.32 18.38 -15.40
C GLY A 315 -20.61 17.47 -14.21
N LYS A 316 -19.62 16.65 -13.92
CA LYS A 316 -19.60 15.63 -12.86
C LYS A 316 -18.15 15.32 -12.51
N ASP A 317 -17.92 14.76 -11.33
CA ASP A 317 -16.65 14.13 -10.99
C ASP A 317 -16.81 12.61 -10.94
N TRP A 318 -15.76 11.88 -11.28
CA TRP A 318 -15.83 10.44 -11.44
C TRP A 318 -14.56 9.73 -10.99
N VAL A 319 -14.76 8.49 -10.55
CA VAL A 319 -13.69 7.52 -10.28
C VAL A 319 -14.09 6.17 -10.85
N VAL A 320 -13.14 5.51 -11.52
CA VAL A 320 -13.23 4.10 -11.90
C VAL A 320 -12.46 3.27 -10.86
N LEU A 321 -13.14 2.30 -10.26
CA LEU A 321 -12.59 1.38 -9.27
C LEU A 321 -12.65 -0.05 -9.80
N LYS A 322 -11.59 -0.81 -9.56
CA LYS A 322 -11.53 -2.26 -9.75
C LYS A 322 -12.07 -2.94 -8.50
N LEU A 323 -12.93 -3.94 -8.69
CA LEU A 323 -13.37 -4.81 -7.61
C LEU A 323 -12.30 -5.88 -7.34
N GLY A 324 -12.15 -6.28 -6.08
CA GLY A 324 -11.21 -7.32 -5.67
C GLY A 324 -11.48 -8.70 -6.30
N HIS A 325 -12.71 -8.94 -6.74
CA HIS A 325 -13.10 -10.10 -7.54
C HIS A 325 -14.29 -9.76 -8.44
N LEU A 326 -14.47 -10.54 -9.51
CA LEU A 326 -15.73 -10.58 -10.26
C LEU A 326 -16.88 -10.95 -9.32
N GLY A 327 -17.95 -10.18 -9.29
CA GLY A 327 -19.07 -10.46 -8.39
C GLY A 327 -20.38 -9.79 -8.80
N VAL A 328 -21.44 -10.19 -8.11
CA VAL A 328 -22.79 -9.64 -8.29
C VAL A 328 -23.08 -8.74 -7.09
N ILE A 329 -23.25 -7.44 -7.34
CA ILE A 329 -23.55 -6.44 -6.31
C ILE A 329 -25.02 -6.58 -5.91
N GLN A 330 -25.27 -6.62 -4.60
CA GLN A 330 -26.61 -6.76 -4.00
C GLN A 330 -27.02 -5.51 -3.22
N GLN A 331 -26.05 -4.79 -2.64
CA GLN A 331 -26.28 -3.56 -1.89
C GLN A 331 -25.16 -2.55 -2.15
N VAL A 332 -25.52 -1.26 -2.13
CA VAL A 332 -24.62 -0.13 -2.27
C VAL A 332 -24.75 0.75 -1.02
N GLU A 333 -23.63 1.10 -0.39
CA GLU A 333 -23.58 2.18 0.60
C GLU A 333 -22.84 3.38 0.00
N VAL A 334 -23.44 4.57 0.14
CA VAL A 334 -22.75 5.85 -0.10
C VAL A 334 -22.77 6.62 1.21
N ASP A 335 -21.59 6.76 1.82
CA ASP A 335 -21.40 7.51 3.07
C ASP A 335 -20.79 8.87 2.78
N THR A 336 -21.46 9.95 3.19
CA THR A 336 -20.99 11.34 3.11
C THR A 336 -20.41 11.84 4.43
N ASN A 337 -19.92 10.94 5.30
CA ASN A 337 -19.38 11.29 6.61
C ASN A 337 -18.37 12.45 6.57
N HIS A 338 -18.45 13.34 7.57
CA HIS A 338 -17.80 14.65 7.67
C HIS A 338 -18.11 15.69 6.57
N PHE A 339 -18.60 15.29 5.38
CA PHE A 339 -19.05 16.22 4.33
C PHE A 339 -20.42 16.81 4.68
N LYS A 340 -20.41 17.94 5.40
CA LYS A 340 -21.60 18.60 5.95
C LYS A 340 -22.22 19.66 5.05
N GLY A 341 -21.41 20.36 4.26
CA GLY A 341 -21.85 21.42 3.32
C GLY A 341 -21.21 21.33 1.93
N ASN A 342 -20.38 20.32 1.73
CA ASN A 342 -19.57 20.05 0.52
C ASN A 342 -19.73 18.60 0.05
N PHE A 343 -20.78 17.90 0.47
CA PHE A 343 -21.17 16.62 -0.14
C PHE A 343 -21.78 16.89 -1.54
N PRO A 344 -21.64 15.97 -2.50
CA PRO A 344 -22.28 16.12 -3.81
C PRO A 344 -23.80 16.00 -3.67
N GLU A 345 -24.55 16.66 -4.54
CA GLU A 345 -26.01 16.68 -4.47
C GLU A 345 -26.61 15.31 -4.81
N SER A 346 -25.99 14.59 -5.72
CA SER A 346 -26.39 13.25 -6.13
C SER A 346 -25.22 12.45 -6.70
N CYS A 347 -25.39 11.12 -6.80
CA CYS A 347 -24.44 10.24 -7.46
C CYS A 347 -25.13 9.14 -8.28
N VAL A 348 -24.37 8.53 -9.19
CA VAL A 348 -24.72 7.32 -9.95
C VAL A 348 -23.59 6.31 -9.77
N VAL A 349 -23.91 5.01 -9.63
CA VAL A 349 -22.91 3.94 -9.70
C VAL A 349 -23.18 3.08 -10.93
N TYR A 350 -22.16 2.91 -11.76
CA TYR A 350 -22.15 2.00 -12.89
C TYR A 350 -21.25 0.80 -12.63
N GLY A 351 -21.50 -0.32 -13.31
CA GLY A 351 -20.65 -1.50 -13.32
C GLY A 351 -20.36 -1.98 -14.74
N THR A 352 -19.27 -2.72 -14.92
CA THR A 352 -18.97 -3.43 -16.17
C THR A 352 -18.15 -4.70 -15.92
N ARG A 353 -18.22 -5.65 -16.87
CA ARG A 353 -17.39 -6.86 -16.91
C ARG A 353 -16.35 -6.72 -18.01
N PHE A 354 -15.08 -6.57 -17.64
CA PHE A 354 -14.00 -6.26 -18.58
C PHE A 354 -12.74 -7.10 -18.29
N HIS A 355 -12.03 -7.52 -19.34
CA HIS A 355 -10.86 -8.41 -19.25
C HIS A 355 -9.69 -7.93 -20.13
N GLY A 356 -9.62 -6.64 -20.45
CA GLY A 356 -8.53 -6.04 -21.23
C GLY A 356 -7.63 -5.13 -20.38
N ASN A 357 -6.74 -4.37 -21.04
CA ASN A 357 -5.95 -3.32 -20.38
C ASN A 357 -6.88 -2.23 -19.80
N GLU A 358 -6.71 -1.96 -18.51
CA GLU A 358 -7.46 -1.02 -17.68
C GLU A 358 -7.43 0.43 -18.24
N ASP A 359 -6.38 0.83 -18.96
CA ASP A 359 -6.30 2.12 -19.67
C ASP A 359 -7.51 2.38 -20.61
N LYS A 360 -8.12 1.30 -21.12
CA LYS A 360 -9.31 1.40 -21.98
C LYS A 360 -10.56 1.80 -21.20
N LEU A 361 -10.66 1.51 -19.90
CA LEU A 361 -11.81 1.88 -19.07
C LEU A 361 -11.94 3.40 -18.89
N LEU A 362 -10.82 4.12 -19.02
CA LEU A 362 -10.75 5.58 -18.89
C LEU A 362 -11.07 6.32 -20.21
N LYS A 363 -11.24 5.60 -21.32
CA LYS A 363 -11.58 6.17 -22.63
C LYS A 363 -13.09 6.15 -22.82
N ASP A 364 -13.67 7.29 -23.19
CA ASP A 364 -15.12 7.36 -23.40
C ASP A 364 -15.58 6.42 -24.52
N GLY A 365 -16.77 5.84 -24.35
CA GLY A 365 -17.36 4.84 -25.25
C GLY A 365 -16.62 3.49 -25.35
N ALA A 366 -15.45 3.30 -24.72
CA ALA A 366 -14.63 2.11 -24.93
C ALA A 366 -15.14 0.83 -24.25
N VAL A 367 -16.05 0.96 -23.26
CA VAL A 367 -16.78 -0.15 -22.63
C VAL A 367 -18.23 0.24 -22.38
N LYS A 368 -19.14 -0.75 -22.41
CA LYS A 368 -20.52 -0.56 -21.98
C LYS A 368 -20.54 -0.53 -20.44
N TRP A 369 -20.96 0.60 -19.88
CA TRP A 369 -21.27 0.77 -18.47
C TRP A 369 -22.76 0.51 -18.23
N GLU A 370 -23.07 -0.41 -17.33
CA GLU A 370 -24.45 -0.74 -16.92
C GLU A 370 -24.75 -0.03 -15.60
N VAL A 371 -25.95 0.55 -15.44
CA VAL A 371 -26.32 1.26 -14.21
C VAL A 371 -26.56 0.26 -13.08
N VAL A 372 -25.77 0.34 -12.00
CA VAL A 372 -25.93 -0.44 -10.76
C VAL A 372 -26.83 0.31 -9.78
N LEU A 373 -26.54 1.58 -9.52
CA LEU A 373 -27.37 2.49 -8.72
C LEU A 373 -27.74 3.67 -9.63
N PRO A 374 -29.03 3.89 -9.95
CA PRO A 374 -29.51 5.08 -10.66
C PRO A 374 -29.14 6.39 -9.95
N ARG A 375 -29.41 7.55 -10.57
CA ARG A 375 -29.07 8.84 -9.96
C ARG A 375 -29.90 9.06 -8.70
N VAL A 376 -29.25 8.97 -7.54
CA VAL A 376 -29.87 9.17 -6.22
C VAL A 376 -29.40 10.47 -5.59
N LYS A 377 -30.33 11.19 -4.97
CA LYS A 377 -30.04 12.38 -4.17
C LYS A 377 -29.34 11.97 -2.87
N LEU A 378 -28.30 12.71 -2.48
CA LEU A 378 -27.52 12.43 -1.27
C LEU A 378 -27.86 13.40 -0.15
N GLN A 379 -27.54 13.00 1.08
CA GLN A 379 -27.71 13.81 2.30
C GLN A 379 -26.34 14.13 2.93
N ALA A 380 -26.26 15.24 3.66
CA ALA A 380 -25.08 15.65 4.40
C ALA A 380 -24.72 14.65 5.52
N HIS A 381 -23.44 14.31 5.68
CA HIS A 381 -22.92 13.56 6.84
C HIS A 381 -23.66 12.23 7.14
N LYS A 382 -24.10 11.52 6.11
CA LYS A 382 -25.07 10.42 6.21
C LYS A 382 -24.59 9.15 5.50
N GLN A 383 -24.72 8.00 6.17
CA GLN A 383 -24.69 6.69 5.52
C GLN A 383 -26.04 6.43 4.86
N GLN A 384 -26.02 6.17 3.55
CA GLN A 384 -27.20 5.90 2.74
C GLN A 384 -27.04 4.53 2.10
N TYR A 385 -28.03 3.66 2.32
CA TYR A 385 -28.02 2.27 1.90
C TYR A 385 -29.08 2.05 0.83
N PHE A 386 -28.69 1.33 -0.22
CA PHE A 386 -29.54 0.97 -1.34
C PHE A 386 -29.38 -0.54 -1.57
N SER A 387 -30.45 -1.25 -1.89
CA SER A 387 -30.36 -2.68 -2.21
C SER A 387 -31.24 -3.09 -3.38
N VAL A 388 -30.97 -4.29 -3.90
CA VAL A 388 -31.80 -4.96 -4.90
C VAL A 388 -33.18 -5.29 -4.31
N ALA A 389 -33.25 -5.63 -3.01
CA ALA A 389 -34.51 -5.94 -2.33
C ALA A 389 -35.43 -4.71 -2.20
N ASP A 390 -34.85 -3.52 -2.04
CA ASP A 390 -35.59 -2.24 -1.98
C ASP A 390 -35.91 -1.67 -3.39
N GLY A 391 -35.54 -2.38 -4.47
CA GLY A 391 -35.70 -1.92 -5.85
C GLY A 391 -34.79 -0.76 -6.29
N ASN A 392 -33.85 -0.35 -5.42
CA ASN A 392 -32.97 0.81 -5.68
C ASN A 392 -31.67 0.43 -6.42
N VAL A 393 -31.23 -0.83 -6.31
CA VAL A 393 -30.04 -1.34 -7.01
C VAL A 393 -30.45 -2.28 -8.12
N ASN A 394 -29.98 -2.01 -9.33
CA ASN A 394 -30.14 -2.89 -10.47
C ASN A 394 -29.18 -4.09 -10.33
N LEU A 395 -29.73 -5.29 -10.25
CA LEU A 395 -28.94 -6.51 -10.28
C LEU A 395 -28.30 -6.68 -11.67
N ILE A 396 -26.99 -6.95 -11.72
CA ILE A 396 -26.27 -7.36 -12.95
C ILE A 396 -25.89 -8.84 -12.81
N PRO A 397 -26.73 -9.80 -13.28
CA PRO A 397 -26.54 -11.22 -12.98
C PRO A 397 -25.29 -11.82 -13.62
N THR A 398 -24.80 -11.22 -14.71
CA THR A 398 -23.54 -11.57 -15.38
C THR A 398 -22.32 -11.36 -14.47
N GLY A 399 -22.42 -10.44 -13.49
CA GLY A 399 -21.36 -10.04 -12.57
C GLY A 399 -20.42 -8.99 -13.19
N VAL A 400 -19.93 -8.07 -12.35
CA VAL A 400 -19.03 -6.98 -12.72
C VAL A 400 -17.70 -7.10 -11.98
N ASN A 401 -16.63 -6.57 -12.55
CA ASN A 401 -15.30 -6.51 -11.92
C ASN A 401 -14.69 -5.09 -11.93
N TYR A 402 -15.36 -4.12 -12.57
CA TYR A 402 -15.08 -2.70 -12.43
C TYR A 402 -16.37 -1.94 -12.20
N VAL A 403 -16.26 -0.82 -11.48
CA VAL A 403 -17.35 0.13 -11.27
C VAL A 403 -16.87 1.54 -11.57
N LYS A 404 -17.82 2.41 -11.91
CA LYS A 404 -17.60 3.84 -12.03
C LYS A 404 -18.61 4.56 -11.15
N LEU A 405 -18.11 5.31 -10.16
CA LEU A 405 -18.90 6.24 -9.38
C LEU A 405 -18.83 7.61 -10.07
N GLU A 406 -19.98 8.22 -10.31
CA GLU A 406 -20.08 9.61 -10.78
C GLU A 406 -20.86 10.43 -9.75
N MET A 407 -20.35 11.59 -9.36
CA MET A 407 -20.99 12.53 -8.44
C MET A 407 -21.31 13.86 -9.13
N PHE A 408 -22.39 14.52 -8.70
CA PHE A 408 -22.95 15.68 -9.39
C PHE A 408 -23.16 16.88 -8.44
N PRO A 409 -22.74 18.10 -8.84
CA PRO A 409 -21.73 18.37 -9.88
C PRO A 409 -20.31 18.00 -9.42
N ASP A 410 -20.05 18.17 -8.13
CA ASP A 410 -18.76 18.09 -7.42
C ASP A 410 -19.04 17.92 -5.92
N GLY A 411 -18.01 17.61 -5.12
CA GLY A 411 -18.10 17.52 -3.67
C GLY A 411 -17.25 16.40 -3.09
N GLY A 412 -17.58 15.96 -1.87
CA GLY A 412 -16.88 14.88 -1.18
C GLY A 412 -17.75 13.72 -0.68
N ILE A 413 -17.17 12.52 -0.77
CA ILE A 413 -17.74 11.25 -0.33
C ILE A 413 -16.72 10.57 0.60
N SER A 414 -17.20 10.05 1.74
CA SER A 414 -16.39 9.32 2.73
C SER A 414 -16.10 7.90 2.28
N ARG A 415 -17.16 7.10 2.02
CA ARG A 415 -17.03 5.68 1.64
C ARG A 415 -18.00 5.27 0.54
N LEU A 416 -17.57 4.28 -0.23
CA LEU A 416 -18.43 3.48 -1.10
C LEU A 416 -18.32 2.02 -0.64
N ARG A 417 -19.45 1.35 -0.39
CA ARG A 417 -19.50 -0.11 -0.24
C ARG A 417 -20.29 -0.73 -1.36
N LEU A 418 -19.80 -1.84 -1.88
CA LEU A 418 -20.47 -2.64 -2.90
C LEU A 418 -20.59 -4.07 -2.38
N LEU A 419 -21.54 -4.27 -1.47
CA LEU A 419 -21.80 -5.56 -0.85
C LEU A 419 -22.40 -6.50 -1.90
N GLY A 420 -21.71 -7.60 -2.15
CA GLY A 420 -22.06 -8.54 -3.20
C GLY A 420 -21.45 -9.91 -2.96
N ASN A 421 -21.80 -10.84 -3.85
CA ASN A 421 -21.31 -12.21 -3.83
C ASN A 421 -20.22 -12.37 -4.89
N LYS A 422 -19.13 -13.09 -4.58
CA LYS A 422 -18.16 -13.45 -5.61
C LYS A 422 -18.82 -14.34 -6.66
N LYS A 423 -18.42 -14.17 -7.92
CA LYS A 423 -18.88 -15.00 -9.04
C LYS A 423 -17.68 -15.62 -9.74
N GLU A 424 -17.71 -16.94 -9.87
CA GLU A 424 -16.64 -17.69 -10.53
C GLU A 424 -16.52 -17.29 -12.00
N ALA A 425 -15.30 -17.04 -12.46
CA ALA A 425 -15.02 -16.61 -13.83
C ALA A 425 -15.47 -17.64 -14.88
N ALA A 426 -15.53 -18.92 -14.48
CA ALA A 426 -16.01 -20.06 -15.26
C ALA A 426 -17.50 -19.98 -15.63
N ALA A 427 -18.29 -19.08 -15.02
CA ALA A 427 -19.61 -18.71 -15.51
C ALA A 427 -19.51 -17.85 -16.78
N ARG A 428 -19.10 -18.50 -17.87
CA ARG A 428 -19.47 -18.12 -19.23
C ARG A 428 -20.91 -18.60 -19.45
N LEU A 429 -21.76 -17.70 -19.93
CA LEU A 429 -23.02 -18.05 -20.60
C LEU A 429 -22.68 -18.63 -21.99
#